data_AF-A0A975FQE4-F1
#
_entry.id   AF-A0A975FQE4-F1
#
_cell.length_a   1.000
_cell.length_b   1.000
_cell.length_c   1.000
_cell.angle_alpha   90.00
_cell.angle_beta   90.00
_cell.angle_gamma   90.00
#
_symmetry.space_group_name_H-M   'P 1'
#
loop_
_entity.id
_entity.type
_entity.pdbx_description
1 polymer ?
#
loop_
_entity_poly.entity_id
_entity_poly.type
_entity_poly.pdbx_seq_one_letter_code
_entity_poly.pdbx_strand_id
1 'polypeptide(L)'
;MSAGRADAPGKDASDADAPAPDASGADAGDGEPGEAPRQRVERAKRGRRARLTPAPGSDPSPEEKVPGDDGRRGSRGPASPDDERITRERPPHW
;
A
#
# COMPACT_ATOMS: atom_id res chain seq x y z
N MET A 1 11.37 80.99 7.17
CA MET A 1 10.52 80.51 8.28
C MET A 1 10.20 79.05 7.93
N SER A 2 11.09 78.10 8.23
CA SER A 2 11.32 77.41 9.51
C SER A 2 10.19 76.45 9.88
N ALA A 3 10.53 75.14 9.85
CA ALA A 3 10.03 73.96 10.59
C ALA A 3 8.50 73.72 10.62
N GLY A 4 7.98 72.51 10.55
CA GLY A 4 8.52 71.17 10.77
C GLY A 4 7.34 70.34 11.29
N ARG A 5 7.18 69.10 10.81
CA ARG A 5 6.32 68.12 11.48
C ARG A 5 6.86 66.72 11.21
N ALA A 6 7.61 66.22 12.17
CA ALA A 6 7.84 64.80 12.34
C ALA A 6 6.50 64.17 12.79
N ASP A 7 6.16 63.02 12.23
CA ASP A 7 5.24 62.07 12.85
C ASP A 7 5.80 60.66 12.65
N ALA A 8 5.76 59.89 13.72
CA ALA A 8 6.47 58.64 13.93
C ALA A 8 5.69 57.43 13.36
N PRO A 9 6.34 56.27 13.15
CA PRO A 9 5.65 55.03 12.76
C PRO A 9 4.89 54.43 13.95
N GLY A 10 3.58 54.25 13.79
CA GLY A 10 2.67 53.66 14.77
C GLY A 10 2.20 52.27 14.36
N LYS A 11 2.88 51.26 14.93
CA LYS A 11 2.44 49.91 15.33
C LYS A 11 1.56 49.06 14.40
N ASP A 12 2.22 47.98 14.02
CA ASP A 12 1.77 46.69 13.52
C ASP A 12 0.46 46.15 14.11
N ALA A 13 -0.25 45.49 13.20
CA ALA A 13 -1.47 44.73 13.36
C ALA A 13 -1.39 43.70 14.49
N SER A 14 -2.50 43.55 15.20
CA SER A 14 -2.75 42.43 16.09
C SER A 14 -4.12 41.85 15.78
N ASP A 15 -4.13 40.54 15.54
CA ASP A 15 -5.11 39.55 15.98
C ASP A 15 -6.61 39.77 15.73
N ALA A 16 -7.20 38.92 14.88
CA ALA A 16 -7.90 37.71 15.35
C ALA A 16 -8.87 37.18 14.27
N ASP A 17 -8.49 36.11 13.57
CA ASP A 17 -9.45 35.12 13.05
C ASP A 17 -8.70 33.79 12.89
N ALA A 18 -8.69 33.00 13.95
CA ALA A 18 -8.12 31.66 13.92
C ALA A 18 -9.23 30.69 13.47
N PRO A 19 -9.11 29.99 12.32
CA PRO A 19 -9.98 28.86 12.05
C PRO A 19 -9.62 27.71 13.00
N ALA A 20 -10.65 27.07 13.55
CA ALA A 20 -10.53 25.89 14.38
C ALA A 20 -9.67 24.81 13.69
N PRO A 21 -8.76 24.12 14.40
CA PRO A 21 -8.14 22.93 13.86
C PRO A 21 -9.21 21.84 13.73
N ASP A 22 -9.39 21.37 12.50
CA ASP A 22 -10.17 20.19 12.17
C ASP A 22 -9.56 18.95 12.83
N ALA A 23 -10.45 18.02 13.17
CA ALA A 23 -10.12 16.74 13.76
C ALA A 23 -9.26 15.90 12.79
N SER A 24 -7.94 15.89 12.98
CA SER A 24 -7.12 14.81 12.46
C SER A 24 -7.08 13.70 13.50
N GLY A 25 -7.72 12.57 13.14
CA GLY A 25 -7.82 11.39 13.99
C GLY A 25 -6.44 10.95 14.47
N ALA A 26 -6.30 10.84 15.79
CA ALA A 26 -5.28 10.01 16.39
C ALA A 26 -5.57 8.56 15.94
N ASP A 27 -4.94 8.15 14.85
CA ASP A 27 -4.64 6.74 14.59
C ASP A 27 -3.66 6.33 15.69
N ALA A 28 -4.23 5.85 16.80
CA ALA A 28 -3.52 5.19 17.87
C ALA A 28 -2.99 3.86 17.31
N GLY A 29 -1.84 3.94 16.65
CA GLY A 29 -1.01 2.78 16.36
C GLY A 29 -0.46 2.22 17.66
N ASP A 30 -1.30 1.48 18.38
CA ASP A 30 -0.93 0.67 19.54
C ASP A 30 -0.10 -0.52 19.05
N GLY A 31 1.23 -0.45 19.23
CA GLY A 31 2.16 -1.48 18.79
C GLY A 31 3.62 -1.13 19.04
N GLU A 32 4.00 -0.86 20.28
CA GLU A 32 5.41 -0.93 20.70
C GLU A 32 5.84 -2.41 20.76
N PRO A 33 6.88 -2.78 19.99
CA PRO A 33 8.13 -3.08 20.68
C PRO A 33 9.32 -2.39 20.01
N GLY A 34 9.91 -1.41 20.70
CA GLY A 34 11.35 -1.08 20.66
C GLY A 34 12.11 -1.35 19.36
N GLU A 35 12.09 -0.36 18.47
CA GLU A 35 13.17 -0.01 17.52
C GLU A 35 13.68 -1.11 16.56
N ALA A 36 12.81 -1.98 16.06
CA ALA A 36 13.11 -2.73 14.84
C ALA A 36 12.83 -1.88 13.58
N PRO A 37 13.75 -1.82 12.59
CA PRO A 37 13.51 -1.06 11.36
C PRO A 37 12.29 -1.62 10.62
N ARG A 38 11.47 -0.72 10.06
CA ARG A 38 10.30 -1.09 9.24
C ARG A 38 10.73 -1.97 8.06
N GLN A 39 9.86 -2.91 7.67
CA GLN A 39 10.04 -3.74 6.48
C GLN A 39 10.19 -2.84 5.24
N ARG A 40 11.19 -3.12 4.39
CA ARG A 40 11.52 -2.29 3.23
C ARG A 40 10.70 -2.69 2.01
N VAL A 41 10.43 -1.69 1.16
CA VAL A 41 9.72 -1.86 -0.12
C VAL A 41 10.69 -1.61 -1.27
N GLU A 42 10.83 -2.59 -2.17
CA GLU A 42 11.70 -2.54 -3.34
C GLU A 42 10.92 -2.45 -4.65
N ARG A 43 11.47 -1.73 -5.62
CA ARG A 43 10.88 -1.68 -6.97
C ARG A 43 11.05 -3.02 -7.67
N ALA A 44 9.95 -3.62 -8.13
CA ALA A 44 10.02 -4.84 -8.91
C ALA A 44 10.69 -4.59 -10.28
N LYS A 45 11.55 -5.53 -10.70
CA LYS A 45 12.23 -5.49 -12.02
C LYS A 45 11.24 -5.53 -13.20
N ARG A 46 10.05 -6.12 -13.00
CA ARG A 46 8.95 -6.19 -13.98
C ARG A 46 7.61 -6.10 -13.25
N GLY A 47 6.60 -5.55 -13.91
CA GLY A 47 5.25 -5.39 -13.37
C GLY A 47 5.01 -4.02 -12.72
N ARG A 48 3.79 -3.79 -12.25
CA ARG A 48 3.40 -2.52 -11.58
C ARG A 48 3.48 -2.57 -10.07
N ARG A 49 3.53 -3.78 -9.49
CA ARG A 49 3.56 -4.00 -8.05
C ARG A 49 4.99 -3.88 -7.52
N ALA A 50 5.15 -3.33 -6.33
CA ALA A 50 6.41 -3.37 -5.59
C ALA A 50 6.63 -4.75 -4.94
N ARG A 51 7.86 -5.03 -4.50
CA ARG A 51 8.22 -6.19 -3.70
C ARG A 51 8.51 -5.77 -2.26
N LEU A 52 8.17 -6.61 -1.31
CA LEU A 52 8.54 -6.42 0.08
C LEU A 52 9.80 -7.22 0.37
N THR A 53 10.73 -6.65 1.15
CA THR A 53 11.80 -7.43 1.75
C THR A 53 11.20 -8.36 2.79
N PRO A 54 11.74 -9.57 3.01
CA PRO A 54 11.27 -10.45 4.08
C PRO A 54 11.23 -9.71 5.43
N ALA A 55 10.24 -10.04 6.26
CA ALA A 55 10.18 -9.49 7.60
C ALA A 55 11.40 -9.99 8.41
N PRO A 56 11.95 -9.16 9.31
CA PRO A 56 13.03 -9.60 10.18
C PRO A 56 12.65 -10.88 10.96
N GLY A 57 13.50 -11.90 10.91
CA GLY A 57 13.26 -13.19 11.58
C GLY A 57 12.31 -14.15 10.86
N SER A 58 11.76 -13.77 9.69
CA SER A 58 10.93 -14.65 8.87
C SER A 58 11.76 -15.44 7.86
N ASP A 59 11.39 -16.69 7.61
CA ASP A 59 11.91 -17.48 6.49
C ASP A 59 11.19 -17.08 5.18
N PRO A 60 11.90 -16.58 4.16
CA PRO A 60 11.31 -16.28 2.85
C PRO A 60 11.28 -17.48 1.90
N SER A 61 11.89 -18.61 2.29
CA SER A 61 11.93 -19.80 1.44
C SER A 61 10.51 -20.33 1.25
N PRO A 62 10.11 -20.69 0.01
CA PRO A 62 8.90 -21.46 -0.17
C PRO A 62 9.03 -22.79 0.58
N GLU A 63 7.91 -23.28 1.11
CA GLU A 63 7.85 -24.62 1.68
C GLU A 63 8.18 -25.65 0.60
N GLU A 64 8.97 -26.67 0.97
CA GLU A 64 9.29 -27.76 0.06
C GLU A 64 8.02 -28.52 -0.30
N LYS A 65 7.89 -28.88 -1.57
CA LYS A 65 6.80 -29.72 -2.04
C LYS A 65 6.83 -31.04 -1.26
N VAL A 66 5.70 -31.38 -0.64
CA VAL A 66 5.53 -32.71 -0.04
C VAL A 66 5.71 -33.77 -1.14
N PRO A 67 6.60 -34.77 -0.98
CA PRO A 67 6.76 -35.82 -1.96
C PRO A 67 5.41 -36.50 -2.28
N GLY A 68 4.96 -36.40 -3.53
CA GLY A 68 3.65 -36.89 -3.98
C GLY A 68 2.60 -35.80 -4.22
N ASP A 69 2.84 -34.57 -3.77
CA ASP A 69 2.08 -33.38 -4.15
C ASP A 69 2.81 -32.64 -5.29
N ASP A 70 2.70 -33.18 -6.50
CA ASP A 70 3.22 -32.54 -7.70
C ASP A 70 2.35 -31.37 -8.19
N GLY A 71 1.47 -30.84 -7.32
CA GLY A 71 0.53 -29.78 -7.66
C GLY A 71 -0.24 -30.13 -8.91
N ARG A 72 -0.53 -31.43 -9.11
CA ARG A 72 -1.24 -31.90 -10.29
C ARG A 72 -2.50 -31.05 -10.33
N ARG A 73 -2.71 -30.38 -11.45
CA ARG A 73 -4.04 -30.33 -12.01
C ARG A 73 -4.50 -31.78 -11.96
N GLY A 74 -5.25 -32.14 -10.90
CA GLY A 74 -5.64 -33.52 -10.66
C GLY A 74 -6.20 -34.06 -11.96
N SER A 75 -6.08 -35.36 -12.19
CA SER A 75 -6.88 -36.02 -13.22
C SER A 75 -8.28 -35.44 -13.07
N ARG A 76 -8.70 -34.61 -14.04
CA ARG A 76 -10.04 -34.05 -14.00
C ARG A 76 -10.92 -35.28 -13.91
N GLY A 77 -11.78 -35.31 -12.90
CA GLY A 77 -12.81 -36.34 -12.82
C GLY A 77 -13.56 -36.40 -14.16
N PRO A 78 -14.39 -37.45 -14.38
CA PRO A 78 -15.15 -37.57 -15.62
C PRO A 78 -15.80 -36.22 -15.96
N ALA A 79 -15.61 -35.78 -17.20
CA ALA A 79 -16.07 -34.48 -17.65
C ALA A 79 -17.56 -34.33 -17.33
N SER A 80 -17.94 -33.20 -16.73
CA SER A 80 -19.35 -32.89 -16.57
C SER A 80 -19.99 -32.77 -17.95
N PRO A 81 -21.29 -33.09 -18.12
CA PRO A 81 -22.02 -32.76 -19.36
C PRO A 81 -21.83 -31.31 -19.80
N ASP A 82 -21.64 -30.38 -18.85
CA ASP A 82 -21.35 -28.98 -19.14
C ASP A 82 -19.94 -28.76 -19.74
N ASP A 83 -18.92 -29.44 -19.21
CA ASP A 83 -17.55 -29.39 -19.74
C ASP A 83 -17.49 -29.91 -21.18
N GLU A 84 -18.25 -30.97 -21.47
CA GLU A 84 -18.36 -31.51 -22.83
C GLU A 84 -19.04 -30.54 -23.79
N ARG A 85 -20.06 -29.80 -23.33
CA ARG A 85 -20.71 -28.78 -24.15
C ARG A 85 -19.75 -27.63 -24.46
N ILE A 86 -19.05 -27.11 -23.44
CA ILE A 86 -18.10 -26.00 -23.58
C ILE A 86 -16.96 -26.35 -24.55
N THR A 87 -16.46 -27.60 -24.49
CA THR A 87 -15.39 -28.06 -25.39
C THR A 87 -15.87 -28.21 -26.84
N ARG A 88 -17.13 -28.60 -27.06
CA ARG A 88 -17.75 -28.69 -28.39
C ARG A 88 -18.07 -27.31 -28.99
N GLU A 89 -18.52 -26.38 -28.17
CA GLU A 89 -18.95 -25.05 -28.59
C GLU A 89 -17.79 -24.03 -28.68
N ARG A 90 -16.56 -24.44 -28.35
CA ARG A 90 -15.38 -23.56 -28.36
C ARG A 90 -15.16 -22.98 -29.77
N PRO A 91 -15.31 -21.66 -29.97
CA PRO A 91 -15.15 -21.07 -31.29
C PRO A 91 -13.75 -21.30 -31.84
N PRO A 92 -13.61 -21.43 -33.16
CA PRO A 92 -12.30 -21.46 -33.80
C PRO A 92 -11.56 -20.15 -33.49
N HIS A 93 -10.27 -20.27 -33.16
CA HIS A 93 -9.41 -19.15 -32.85
C HIS A 93 -8.83 -18.63 -34.17
N TRP A 94 -9.43 -17.57 -34.70
CA TRP A 94 -8.94 -16.80 -35.85
C TRP A 94 -9.01 -15.32 -35.54
#